data_AF-A0A9N9I7W1-F1
#
_entry.id   AF-A0A9N9I7W1-F1
#
_cell.length_a   1.000
_cell.length_b   1.000
_cell.length_c   1.000
_cell.angle_alpha   90.00
_cell.angle_beta   90.00
_cell.angle_gamma   90.00
#
_symmetry.space_group_name_H-M   'P 1'
#
loop_
_entity.id
_entity.type
_entity.pdbx_description
1 polymer ?
#
loop_
_entity_poly.entity_id
_entity_poly.type
_entity_poly.pdbx_seq_one_letter_code
_entity_poly.pdbx_strand_id
1 'polypeptide(L)'
;MLNFRRQKSRSSEREHVIVKPFKTIEVRLPIEVLMSQPKYKKRRDLFLQGFSAVQQRNADDPTSFYAVAGIHGLPYLPYDILPGEKEPLTDYKGEKNRWGGYCHHGDILFPTWHRPYILLLEMLIHDAAEEMIRENPDLYPPDNNETKEYTKELEKLRFPYWDWASPSTIFQGLPSVLFDEYVHVDNPTLQNIKIRNPLRAYTLPVNLGSLTLVGDISNPTQRPYHPDGSVTPYTPAGYATVRHPSSKYITDENATTFHCS
;
A
#
# COMPACT_ATOMS: atom_id res chain seq x y z
N MET A 1 9.19 -0.35 19.22
CA MET A 1 8.94 -0.15 17.78
C MET A 1 10.10 -0.78 17.03
N LEU A 2 9.84 -1.60 16.01
CA LEU A 2 10.86 -1.88 14.99
C LEU A 2 11.21 -0.53 14.34
N ASN A 3 12.28 0.09 14.81
CA ASN A 3 12.85 1.24 14.12
C ASN A 3 13.68 0.67 12.99
N PHE A 4 13.10 0.61 11.79
CA PHE A 4 13.88 0.45 10.57
C PHE A 4 14.88 1.61 10.56
N ARG A 5 16.18 1.30 10.60
CA ARG A 5 17.23 2.33 10.54
C ARG A 5 16.92 3.24 9.35
N ARG A 6 16.97 4.56 9.56
CA ARG A 6 16.90 5.57 8.50
C ARG A 6 17.81 5.09 7.35
N GLN A 7 17.22 4.86 6.18
CA GLN A 7 17.97 4.48 4.98
C GLN A 7 19.16 5.42 4.82
N LYS A 8 20.35 4.85 4.62
CA LYS A 8 21.49 5.61 4.12
C LYS A 8 21.05 6.21 2.78
N SER A 9 21.31 7.51 2.58
CA SER A 9 21.11 8.19 1.31
C SER A 9 21.72 7.32 0.20
N ARG A 10 20.87 6.82 -0.71
CA ARG A 10 21.34 6.34 -2.02
C ARG A 10 22.08 7.50 -2.71
N SER A 11 23.05 7.15 -3.54
CA SER A 11 23.95 8.06 -4.26
C SER A 11 23.22 9.22 -4.94
N SER A 12 23.92 10.34 -5.12
CA SER A 12 23.42 11.64 -5.57
C SER A 12 22.78 11.70 -6.97
N GLU A 13 22.68 10.59 -7.69
CA GLU A 13 21.99 10.49 -8.96
C GLU A 13 20.82 9.53 -8.81
N ARG A 14 19.62 10.05 -9.00
CA ARG A 14 18.37 9.28 -8.99
C ARG A 14 18.34 8.46 -10.27
N GLU A 15 18.19 7.15 -10.15
CA GLU A 15 17.95 6.24 -11.28
C GLU A 15 16.47 5.84 -11.27
N HIS A 16 15.97 5.44 -12.45
CA HIS A 16 14.61 4.88 -12.56
C HIS A 16 14.42 3.66 -11.66
N VAL A 17 13.19 3.48 -11.19
CA VAL A 17 12.75 2.28 -10.49
C VAL A 17 12.67 1.12 -11.47
N ILE A 18 13.70 0.28 -11.46
CA ILE A 18 13.73 -0.98 -12.21
C ILE A 18 13.51 -2.14 -11.25
N VAL A 19 12.35 -2.79 -11.37
CA VAL A 19 12.04 -4.03 -10.64
C VAL A 19 12.40 -5.25 -11.50
N LYS A 20 13.10 -6.23 -10.91
CA LYS A 20 13.59 -7.42 -11.63
C LYS A 20 12.67 -8.63 -11.41
N PRO A 21 12.30 -9.38 -12.47
CA PRO A 21 11.42 -10.54 -12.32
C PRO A 21 11.91 -11.51 -11.24
N PHE A 22 10.97 -12.11 -10.51
CA PHE A 22 11.29 -13.17 -9.56
C PHE A 22 11.99 -14.34 -10.27
N LYS A 23 12.99 -14.93 -9.61
CA LYS A 23 13.72 -16.10 -10.14
C LYS A 23 12.85 -17.36 -10.21
N THR A 24 11.83 -17.44 -9.35
CA THR A 24 10.94 -18.58 -9.20
C THR A 24 9.49 -18.19 -9.45
N ILE A 25 8.71 -19.16 -9.95
CA ILE A 25 7.27 -19.02 -10.08
C ILE A 25 6.63 -19.55 -8.81
N GLU A 26 5.91 -18.68 -8.10
CA GLU A 26 5.26 -18.99 -6.83
C GLU A 26 3.83 -18.47 -6.88
N VAL A 27 2.93 -19.15 -6.16
CA VAL A 27 1.52 -18.79 -6.13
C VAL A 27 1.26 -17.65 -5.14
N ARG A 28 0.40 -16.70 -5.54
CA ARG A 28 -0.21 -15.77 -4.59
C ARG A 28 -1.18 -16.56 -3.72
N LEU A 29 -1.09 -16.42 -2.40
CA LEU A 29 -1.97 -17.11 -1.46
C LEU A 29 -3.20 -16.23 -1.14
N PRO A 30 -4.36 -16.84 -0.79
CA PRO A 30 -5.42 -16.11 -0.11
C PRO A 30 -4.89 -15.44 1.16
N ILE A 31 -5.29 -14.19 1.41
CA ILE A 31 -4.84 -13.44 2.59
C ILE A 31 -5.21 -14.15 3.89
N GLU A 32 -6.40 -14.76 3.96
CA GLU A 32 -6.83 -15.57 5.10
C GLU A 32 -5.88 -16.74 5.38
N VAL A 33 -5.39 -17.40 4.31
CA VAL A 33 -4.47 -18.53 4.39
C VAL A 33 -3.08 -18.08 4.85
N LEU A 34 -2.55 -17.01 4.25
CA LEU A 34 -1.25 -16.44 4.63
C LEU A 34 -1.24 -16.00 6.11
N MET A 35 -2.35 -15.44 6.59
CA MET A 35 -2.41 -14.84 7.93
C MET A 35 -2.69 -15.85 9.04
N SER A 36 -3.46 -16.90 8.76
CA SER A 36 -3.94 -17.86 9.76
C SER A 36 -3.12 -19.16 9.87
N GLN A 37 -2.50 -19.63 8.79
CA GLN A 37 -1.86 -20.95 8.82
C GLN A 37 -0.43 -20.88 9.39
N PRO A 38 -0.09 -21.66 10.45
CA PRO A 38 1.22 -21.61 11.11
C PRO A 38 2.41 -21.85 10.16
N LYS A 39 2.25 -22.71 9.15
CA LYS A 39 3.31 -22.99 8.17
C LYS A 39 3.74 -21.78 7.34
N TYR A 40 2.90 -20.75 7.22
CA TYR A 40 3.22 -19.53 6.48
C TYR A 40 3.63 -18.37 7.38
N LYS A 41 3.79 -18.60 8.69
CA LYS A 41 4.05 -17.53 9.67
C LYS A 41 5.27 -16.67 9.31
N LYS A 42 6.39 -17.27 8.93
CA LYS A 42 7.61 -16.54 8.53
C LYS A 42 7.36 -15.66 7.29
N ARG A 43 6.67 -16.19 6.30
CA ARG A 43 6.28 -15.46 5.08
C ARG A 43 5.33 -14.31 5.38
N ARG A 44 4.34 -14.53 6.24
CA ARG A 44 3.42 -13.52 6.73
C ARG A 44 4.16 -12.39 7.44
N ASP A 45 5.09 -12.74 8.31
CA ASP A 45 5.87 -11.78 9.08
C ASP A 45 6.78 -10.94 8.17
N LEU A 46 7.38 -11.53 7.13
CA LEU A 46 8.12 -10.79 6.09
C LEU A 46 7.20 -9.88 5.27
N PHE A 47 6.02 -10.35 4.86
CA PHE A 47 5.05 -9.55 4.11
C PHE A 47 4.64 -8.30 4.88
N LEU A 48 4.22 -8.46 6.15
CA LEU A 48 3.77 -7.36 6.99
C LEU A 48 4.89 -6.37 7.29
N GLN A 49 6.09 -6.86 7.59
CA GLN A 49 7.23 -5.99 7.86
C GLN A 49 7.71 -5.26 6.58
N GLY A 50 7.79 -5.94 5.45
CA GLY A 50 8.14 -5.34 4.16
C GLY A 50 7.13 -4.29 3.70
N PHE A 51 5.83 -4.57 3.82
CA PHE A 51 4.79 -3.59 3.49
C PHE A 51 4.84 -2.38 4.43
N SER A 52 5.06 -2.61 5.73
CA SER A 52 5.27 -1.51 6.68
C SER A 52 6.48 -0.65 6.31
N ALA A 53 7.57 -1.25 5.86
CA ALA A 53 8.76 -0.52 5.41
C ALA A 53 8.50 0.32 4.15
N VAL A 54 7.80 -0.24 3.14
CA VAL A 54 7.41 0.51 1.91
C VAL A 54 6.51 1.71 2.24
N GLN A 55 5.62 1.58 3.23
CA GLN A 55 4.77 2.69 3.69
C GLN A 55 5.55 3.78 4.45
N GLN A 56 6.67 3.44 5.08
CA GLN A 56 7.48 4.38 5.87
C GLN A 56 8.53 5.14 5.06
N ARG A 57 8.75 4.77 3.79
CA ARG A 57 9.63 5.51 2.88
C ARG A 57 9.10 6.93 2.66
N ASN A 58 10.02 7.87 2.41
CA ASN A 58 9.66 9.26 2.17
C ASN A 58 8.77 9.39 0.93
N ALA A 59 7.89 10.40 0.91
CA ALA A 59 6.95 10.61 -0.19
C ALA A 59 7.63 10.93 -1.54
N ASP A 60 8.85 11.45 -1.51
CA ASP A 60 9.70 11.70 -2.67
C ASP A 60 10.53 10.48 -3.09
N ASP A 61 10.48 9.35 -2.38
CA ASP A 61 11.07 8.11 -2.85
C ASP A 61 10.10 7.44 -3.86
N PRO A 62 10.50 7.22 -5.14
CA PRO A 62 9.63 6.58 -6.13
C PRO A 62 9.29 5.11 -5.76
N THR A 63 10.00 4.52 -4.80
CA THR A 63 9.72 3.19 -4.25
C THR A 63 8.87 3.22 -2.97
N SER A 64 8.37 4.38 -2.56
CA SER A 64 7.44 4.52 -1.43
C SER A 64 6.02 4.12 -1.79
N PHE A 65 5.23 3.72 -0.78
CA PHE A 65 3.81 3.47 -0.98
C PHE A 65 3.07 4.72 -1.49
N TYR A 66 3.48 5.92 -1.05
CA TYR A 66 2.90 7.18 -1.50
C TYR A 66 3.07 7.37 -3.01
N ALA A 67 4.30 7.28 -3.50
CA ALA A 67 4.62 7.49 -4.92
C ALA A 67 3.94 6.43 -5.80
N VAL A 68 4.00 5.16 -5.38
CA VAL A 68 3.35 4.04 -6.09
C VAL A 68 1.83 4.21 -6.10
N ALA A 69 1.20 4.55 -4.97
CA ALA A 69 -0.23 4.83 -4.92
C ALA A 69 -0.64 6.00 -5.83
N GLY A 70 0.22 7.02 -5.92
CA GLY A 70 0.05 8.17 -6.80
C GLY A 70 0.02 7.82 -8.30
N ILE A 71 0.61 6.70 -8.72
CA ILE A 71 0.49 6.21 -10.10
C ILE A 71 -0.99 6.04 -10.49
N HIS A 72 -1.83 5.59 -9.55
CA HIS A 72 -3.23 5.34 -9.82
C HIS A 72 -4.06 6.63 -9.99
N GLY A 73 -3.65 7.76 -9.43
CA GLY A 73 -4.47 8.98 -9.44
C GLY A 73 -3.87 10.15 -8.65
N LEU A 74 -4.62 10.68 -7.68
CA LEU A 74 -4.17 11.80 -6.86
C LEU A 74 -2.80 11.50 -6.19
N PRO A 75 -1.88 12.49 -6.11
CA PRO A 75 -2.06 13.93 -6.36
C PRO A 75 -1.92 14.37 -7.82
N TYR A 76 -1.96 13.43 -8.76
CA TYR A 76 -1.82 13.70 -10.18
C TYR A 76 -0.42 14.14 -10.63
N LEU A 77 0.63 13.52 -10.06
CA LEU A 77 2.02 13.85 -10.35
C LEU A 77 2.71 12.76 -11.18
N PRO A 78 3.55 13.12 -12.16
CA PRO A 78 4.36 12.17 -12.89
C PRO A 78 5.17 11.26 -11.97
N TYR A 79 5.17 9.97 -12.27
CA TYR A 79 5.89 8.94 -11.52
C TYR A 79 7.26 8.69 -12.13
N ASP A 80 8.28 8.61 -11.27
CA ASP A 80 9.65 8.18 -11.61
C ASP A 80 10.30 8.97 -12.77
N ILE A 81 9.96 10.25 -12.90
CA ILE A 81 10.57 11.16 -13.88
C ILE A 81 11.92 11.66 -13.37
N LEU A 82 12.94 11.54 -14.21
CA LEU A 82 14.29 12.06 -13.95
C LEU A 82 14.47 13.50 -14.47
N PRO A 83 15.42 14.27 -13.91
CA PRO A 83 15.72 15.61 -14.40
C PRO A 83 16.00 15.64 -15.91
N GLY A 84 15.24 16.45 -16.65
CA GLY A 84 15.39 16.62 -18.10
C GLY A 84 14.49 15.71 -18.95
N GLU A 85 13.76 14.78 -18.34
CA GLU A 85 12.75 13.99 -19.06
C GLU A 85 11.48 14.79 -19.32
N LYS A 86 10.78 14.44 -20.40
CA LYS A 86 9.50 15.03 -20.73
C LYS A 86 8.40 14.30 -19.97
N GLU A 87 7.52 15.06 -19.34
CA GLU A 87 6.32 14.48 -18.74
C GLU A 87 5.48 13.76 -19.81
N PRO A 88 4.99 12.54 -19.52
CA PRO A 88 4.20 11.78 -20.48
C PRO A 88 2.85 12.47 -20.74
N LEU A 89 2.40 12.44 -21.99
CA LEU A 89 1.06 12.90 -22.36
C LEU A 89 0.02 11.98 -21.72
N THR A 90 -0.97 12.57 -21.04
CA THR A 90 -2.13 11.82 -20.53
C THR A 90 -3.36 12.05 -21.38
N ASP A 91 -4.27 11.08 -21.34
CA ASP A 91 -5.55 11.04 -22.05
C ASP A 91 -6.66 11.89 -21.41
N TYR A 92 -6.38 12.65 -20.36
CA TYR A 92 -7.35 13.56 -19.77
C TYR A 92 -7.75 14.66 -20.77
N LYS A 93 -8.98 14.58 -21.26
CA LYS A 93 -9.58 15.50 -22.25
C LYS A 93 -10.38 16.66 -21.64
N GLY A 94 -10.25 16.92 -20.35
CA GLY A 94 -10.90 18.03 -19.65
C GLY A 94 -9.92 19.18 -19.42
N GLU A 95 -10.26 20.40 -19.84
CA GLU A 95 -9.42 21.60 -19.71
C GLU A 95 -7.96 21.46 -20.24
N LYS A 96 -7.31 22.59 -20.49
CA LYS A 96 -5.86 22.58 -20.72
C LYS A 96 -5.19 22.41 -19.35
N ASN A 97 -4.38 21.37 -19.18
CA ASN A 97 -3.47 21.15 -18.02
C ASN A 97 -4.02 20.46 -16.77
N ARG A 98 -4.79 19.37 -16.89
CA ARG A 98 -4.98 18.49 -15.73
C ARG A 98 -4.70 17.04 -16.10
N TRP A 99 -3.94 16.37 -15.24
CA TRP A 99 -3.47 15.00 -15.42
C TRP A 99 -4.45 14.05 -14.71
N GLY A 100 -4.90 12.99 -15.38
CA GLY A 100 -5.96 12.10 -14.87
C GLY A 100 -5.47 10.93 -13.99
N GLY A 101 -4.15 10.76 -13.86
CA GLY A 101 -3.53 9.54 -13.36
C GLY A 101 -3.13 8.60 -14.51
N TYR A 102 -2.36 7.56 -14.21
CA TYR A 102 -1.98 6.56 -15.20
C TYR A 102 -3.02 5.43 -15.35
N CYS A 103 -4.00 5.36 -14.46
CA CYS A 103 -4.88 4.20 -14.34
C CYS A 103 -5.95 4.13 -15.43
N HIS A 104 -6.03 2.97 -16.09
CA HIS A 104 -7.09 2.65 -17.04
C HIS A 104 -8.37 2.20 -16.34
N HIS A 105 -9.48 2.92 -16.58
CA HIS A 105 -10.82 2.55 -16.15
C HIS A 105 -11.80 2.68 -17.33
N GLY A 106 -12.81 1.81 -17.40
CA GLY A 106 -13.83 1.89 -18.45
C GLY A 106 -13.34 1.49 -19.85
N ASP A 107 -12.18 0.84 -19.95
CA ASP A 107 -11.62 0.34 -21.20
C ASP A 107 -11.11 -1.11 -21.09
N ILE A 108 -10.70 -1.66 -22.24
CA ILE A 108 -10.18 -3.03 -22.41
C ILE A 108 -8.83 -3.24 -21.70
N LEU A 109 -8.07 -2.17 -21.43
CA LEU A 109 -6.74 -2.24 -20.81
C LEU A 109 -6.81 -2.28 -19.28
N PHE A 110 -7.99 -2.13 -18.67
CA PHE A 110 -8.16 -2.23 -17.21
C PHE A 110 -7.42 -3.43 -16.59
N PRO A 111 -7.61 -4.70 -17.03
CA PRO A 111 -6.93 -5.84 -16.41
C PRO A 111 -5.41 -5.87 -16.69
N THR A 112 -5.00 -5.47 -17.89
CA THR A 112 -3.59 -5.53 -18.32
C THR A 112 -2.76 -4.41 -17.72
N TRP A 113 -3.36 -3.29 -17.32
CA TRP A 113 -2.72 -2.20 -16.59
C TRP A 113 -2.59 -2.48 -15.09
N HIS A 114 -3.66 -2.99 -14.46
CA HIS A 114 -3.63 -3.28 -13.01
C HIS A 114 -2.71 -4.45 -12.65
N ARG A 115 -2.48 -5.39 -13.57
CA ARG A 115 -1.58 -6.52 -13.36
C ARG A 115 -0.12 -6.08 -13.05
N PRO A 116 0.57 -5.31 -13.90
CA PRO A 116 1.91 -4.80 -13.59
C PRO A 116 1.90 -3.78 -12.45
N TYR A 117 0.81 -3.06 -12.21
CA TYR A 117 0.71 -2.15 -11.06
C TYR A 117 0.80 -2.89 -9.71
N ILE A 118 0.06 -4.00 -9.56
CA ILE A 118 0.17 -4.85 -8.36
C ILE A 118 1.51 -5.58 -8.30
N LEU A 119 2.08 -5.97 -9.45
CA LEU A 119 3.40 -6.60 -9.51
C LEU A 119 4.50 -5.64 -9.02
N LEU A 120 4.46 -4.35 -9.38
CA LEU A 120 5.38 -3.34 -8.86
C LEU A 120 5.32 -3.30 -7.32
N LEU A 121 4.13 -3.19 -6.74
CA LEU A 121 3.97 -3.17 -5.29
C LEU A 121 4.47 -4.48 -4.63
N GLU A 122 4.16 -5.63 -5.22
CA GLU A 122 4.65 -6.94 -4.77
C GLU A 122 6.18 -7.00 -4.70
N MET A 123 6.86 -6.52 -5.74
CA MET A 123 8.31 -6.52 -5.82
C MET A 123 8.94 -5.55 -4.83
N LEU A 124 8.37 -4.35 -4.65
CA LEU A 124 8.87 -3.39 -3.67
C LEU A 124 8.73 -3.90 -2.23
N ILE A 125 7.65 -4.62 -1.91
CA ILE A 125 7.46 -5.27 -0.60
C ILE A 125 8.50 -6.38 -0.40
N HIS A 126 8.74 -7.19 -1.42
CA HIS A 126 9.76 -8.23 -1.39
C HIS A 126 11.15 -7.63 -1.16
N ASP A 127 11.54 -6.62 -1.96
CA ASP A 127 12.86 -5.98 -1.87
C ASP A 127 13.05 -5.31 -0.51
N ALA A 128 12.00 -4.70 0.07
CA ALA A 128 12.06 -4.14 1.41
C ALA A 128 12.25 -5.22 2.50
N ALA A 129 11.64 -6.40 2.33
CA ALA A 129 11.87 -7.53 3.24
C ALA A 129 13.28 -8.13 3.07
N GLU A 130 13.82 -8.18 1.85
CA GLU A 130 15.20 -8.58 1.58
C GLU A 130 16.21 -7.60 2.21
N GLU A 131 16.01 -6.30 1.99
CA GLU A 131 16.80 -5.21 2.59
C GLU A 131 16.82 -5.34 4.11
N MET A 132 15.67 -5.64 4.72
CA MET A 132 15.55 -5.82 6.16
C MET A 132 16.38 -6.98 6.70
N ILE A 133 16.35 -8.14 6.04
CA ILE A 133 17.16 -9.31 6.40
C ILE A 133 18.66 -8.96 6.27
N ARG A 134 19.04 -8.30 5.16
CA ARG A 134 20.44 -7.99 4.85
C ARG A 134 21.05 -6.91 5.75
N GLU A 135 20.28 -5.88 6.08
CA GLU A 135 20.80 -4.64 6.67
C GLU A 135 20.59 -4.54 8.19
N ASN A 136 19.88 -5.50 8.79
CA ASN A 136 19.64 -5.55 10.23
C ASN A 136 20.17 -6.86 10.85
N PRO A 137 21.50 -7.08 10.88
CA PRO A 137 22.10 -8.31 11.41
C PRO A 137 21.79 -8.57 12.88
N ASP A 138 21.40 -7.55 13.66
CA ASP A 138 20.95 -7.71 15.05
C ASP A 138 19.60 -8.44 15.13
N LEU A 139 18.73 -8.22 14.15
CA LEU A 139 17.40 -8.86 14.05
C LEU A 139 17.43 -10.13 13.20
N TYR A 140 18.31 -10.17 12.20
CA TYR A 140 18.51 -11.28 11.27
C TYR A 140 20.00 -11.68 11.22
N PRO A 141 20.54 -12.31 12.27
CA PRO A 141 21.95 -12.70 12.28
C PRO A 141 22.26 -13.69 11.13
N PRO A 142 23.29 -13.46 10.30
CA PRO A 142 23.53 -14.28 9.10
C PRO A 142 23.75 -15.77 9.37
N ASP A 143 24.41 -16.11 10.48
CA ASP A 143 24.73 -17.50 10.82
C ASP A 143 23.58 -18.25 11.54
N ASN A 144 22.50 -17.55 11.87
CA ASN A 144 21.36 -18.11 12.60
C ASN A 144 20.47 -18.97 11.67
N ASN A 145 20.05 -20.15 12.15
CA ASN A 145 19.22 -21.07 11.36
C ASN A 145 17.82 -20.52 11.06
N GLU A 146 17.20 -19.78 11.98
CA GLU A 146 15.94 -19.09 11.72
C GLU A 146 16.11 -18.04 10.61
N THR A 147 17.19 -17.26 10.59
CA THR A 147 17.47 -16.31 9.49
C THR A 147 17.51 -17.02 8.13
N LYS A 148 18.11 -18.22 8.07
CA LYS A 148 18.14 -19.04 6.85
C LYS A 148 16.74 -19.49 6.44
N GLU A 149 15.89 -19.87 7.38
CA GLU A 149 14.49 -20.23 7.09
C GLU A 149 13.65 -19.01 6.64
N TYR A 150 13.85 -17.84 7.24
CA TYR A 150 13.24 -16.60 6.75
C TYR A 150 13.69 -16.27 5.32
N THR A 151 14.98 -16.45 5.01
CA THR A 151 15.52 -16.23 3.66
C THR A 151 14.89 -17.18 2.63
N LYS A 152 14.66 -18.46 2.99
CA LYS A 152 13.94 -19.40 2.11
C LYS A 152 12.47 -19.02 1.89
N GLU A 153 11.80 -18.52 2.92
CA GLU A 153 10.40 -18.07 2.79
C GLU A 153 10.26 -16.74 2.05
N LEU A 154 11.29 -15.89 2.06
CA LEU A 154 11.37 -14.66 1.26
C LEU A 154 11.26 -14.98 -0.24
N GLU A 155 11.96 -16.01 -0.73
CA GLU A 155 11.91 -16.39 -2.16
C GLU A 155 10.48 -16.72 -2.64
N LYS A 156 9.64 -17.18 -1.70
CA LYS A 156 8.23 -17.57 -1.92
C LYS A 156 7.23 -16.47 -1.61
N LEU A 157 7.70 -15.29 -1.20
CA LEU A 157 6.85 -14.17 -0.83
C LEU A 157 6.18 -13.60 -2.08
N ARG A 158 4.86 -13.64 -2.11
CA ARG A 158 4.01 -13.05 -3.15
C ARG A 158 2.88 -12.26 -2.47
N PHE A 159 2.38 -11.23 -3.15
CA PHE A 159 1.32 -10.37 -2.65
C PHE A 159 0.04 -11.21 -2.51
N PRO A 160 -0.57 -11.28 -1.32
CA PRO A 160 -1.77 -12.10 -1.11
C PRO A 160 -2.96 -11.49 -1.83
N TYR A 161 -3.90 -12.32 -2.25
CA TYR A 161 -5.18 -11.86 -2.79
C TYR A 161 -6.29 -12.05 -1.76
N TRP A 162 -7.32 -11.23 -1.83
CA TRP A 162 -8.54 -11.45 -1.06
C TRP A 162 -9.60 -12.04 -1.99
N ASP A 163 -10.05 -13.24 -1.67
CA ASP A 163 -11.15 -13.91 -2.37
C ASP A 163 -12.49 -13.45 -1.81
N TRP A 164 -12.97 -12.31 -2.32
CA TRP A 164 -14.22 -11.68 -1.88
C TRP A 164 -15.46 -12.55 -2.11
N ALA A 165 -15.37 -13.55 -3.00
CA ALA A 165 -16.47 -14.46 -3.35
C ALA A 165 -16.33 -15.84 -2.68
N SER A 166 -15.31 -16.05 -1.85
CA SER A 166 -15.11 -17.32 -1.13
C SER A 166 -16.25 -17.61 -0.15
N PRO A 167 -16.61 -18.89 0.08
CA PRO A 167 -17.57 -19.26 1.12
C PRO A 167 -17.18 -18.73 2.51
N SER A 168 -15.87 -18.66 2.79
CA SER A 168 -15.35 -18.10 4.03
C SER A 168 -15.64 -16.61 4.15
N THR A 169 -15.40 -15.81 3.10
CA THR A 169 -15.73 -14.37 3.13
C THR A 169 -17.24 -14.13 3.21
N ILE A 170 -18.05 -14.94 2.53
CA ILE A 170 -19.52 -14.83 2.61
C ILE A 170 -20.02 -15.11 4.02
N PHE A 171 -19.47 -16.12 4.70
CA PHE A 171 -19.94 -16.54 6.04
C PHE A 171 -19.32 -15.74 7.19
N GLN A 172 -18.02 -15.44 7.11
CA GLN A 172 -17.24 -14.80 8.18
C GLN A 172 -17.05 -13.30 7.96
N GLY A 173 -17.36 -12.78 6.78
CA GLY A 173 -17.07 -11.42 6.39
C GLY A 173 -15.59 -11.20 6.06
N LEU A 174 -15.10 -10.00 6.35
CA LEU A 174 -13.74 -9.59 6.00
C LEU A 174 -12.72 -10.20 6.97
N PRO A 175 -11.54 -10.62 6.48
CA PRO A 175 -10.43 -11.03 7.36
C PRO A 175 -10.07 -9.92 8.36
N SER A 176 -9.91 -10.27 9.64
CA SER A 176 -9.70 -9.27 10.72
C SER A 176 -8.47 -8.40 10.51
N VAL A 177 -7.44 -8.96 9.89
CA VAL A 177 -6.22 -8.26 9.50
C VAL A 177 -6.47 -7.06 8.56
N LEU A 178 -7.65 -6.90 7.97
CA LEU A 178 -7.98 -5.72 7.17
C LEU A 178 -8.49 -4.55 8.00
N PHE A 179 -8.85 -4.76 9.28
CA PHE A 179 -9.38 -3.73 10.17
C PHE A 179 -8.70 -3.65 11.54
N ASP A 180 -7.94 -4.67 11.96
CA ASP A 180 -7.17 -4.68 13.21
C ASP A 180 -6.13 -3.54 13.21
N GLU A 181 -6.07 -2.76 14.29
CA GLU A 181 -5.16 -1.59 14.37
C GLU A 181 -3.68 -2.00 14.40
N TYR A 182 -3.40 -3.14 15.05
CA TYR A 182 -2.05 -3.66 15.24
C TYR A 182 -2.00 -5.14 14.87
N VAL A 183 -0.83 -5.57 14.42
CA VAL A 183 -0.48 -6.97 14.20
C VAL A 183 0.80 -7.30 14.96
N HIS A 184 1.02 -8.59 15.22
CA HIS A 184 2.21 -9.08 15.89
C HIS A 184 3.03 -9.93 14.92
N VAL A 185 4.31 -9.58 14.79
CA VAL A 185 5.28 -10.24 13.89
C VAL A 185 6.47 -10.74 14.69
N ASP A 186 7.12 -11.79 14.19
CA ASP A 186 8.39 -12.26 14.73
C ASP A 186 9.53 -11.99 13.75
N ASN A 187 10.75 -12.13 14.25
CA ASN A 187 11.97 -12.28 13.48
C ASN A 187 12.88 -13.30 14.20
N PRO A 188 14.06 -13.65 13.65
CA PRO A 188 14.97 -14.62 14.27
C PRO A 188 15.39 -14.31 15.72
N THR A 189 15.39 -13.04 16.12
CA THR A 189 15.89 -12.61 17.44
C THR A 189 14.76 -12.26 18.42
N LEU A 190 13.64 -11.73 17.93
CA LEU A 190 12.55 -11.19 18.73
C LEU A 190 11.20 -11.79 18.29
N GLN A 191 10.36 -12.09 19.27
CA GLN A 191 9.00 -12.60 19.03
C GLN A 191 7.93 -11.63 19.51
N ASN A 192 6.74 -11.76 18.94
CA ASN A 192 5.53 -11.04 19.31
C ASN A 192 5.69 -9.51 19.27
N ILE A 193 6.38 -9.01 18.26
CA ILE A 193 6.66 -7.58 18.10
C ILE A 193 5.39 -6.90 17.57
N LYS A 194 4.83 -6.00 18.36
CA LYS A 194 3.66 -5.22 17.97
C LYS A 194 4.04 -4.12 16.97
N ILE A 195 3.41 -4.13 15.80
CA ILE A 195 3.54 -3.10 14.77
C ILE A 195 2.16 -2.54 14.37
N ARG A 196 2.11 -1.31 13.86
CA ARG A 196 0.89 -0.80 13.20
C ARG A 196 0.60 -1.69 11.99
N ASN A 197 -0.66 -2.04 11.81
CA ASN A 197 -1.06 -2.91 10.72
C ASN A 197 -1.02 -2.16 9.37
N PRO A 198 -0.08 -2.50 8.46
CA PRO A 198 0.02 -1.80 7.17
C PRO A 198 -1.16 -2.09 6.23
N LEU A 199 -1.97 -3.11 6.51
CA LEU A 199 -3.12 -3.48 5.70
C LEU A 199 -4.40 -2.71 6.05
N ARG A 200 -4.46 -2.14 7.25
CA ARG A 200 -5.65 -1.41 7.74
C ARG A 200 -5.77 -0.03 7.09
N ALA A 201 -4.71 0.75 7.17
CA ALA A 201 -4.73 2.14 6.75
C ALA A 201 -3.33 2.62 6.40
N TYR A 202 -3.27 3.60 5.50
CA TYR A 202 -2.07 4.37 5.22
C TYR A 202 -2.26 5.79 5.74
N THR A 203 -1.34 6.28 6.56
CA THR A 203 -1.37 7.66 7.05
C THR A 203 -0.60 8.54 6.08
N LEU A 204 -1.26 9.56 5.53
CA LEU A 204 -0.66 10.41 4.52
C LEU A 204 0.50 11.24 5.10
N PRO A 205 1.68 11.21 4.48
CA PRO A 205 2.82 11.99 4.93
C PRO A 205 2.72 13.47 4.53
N VAL A 206 1.89 13.78 3.52
CA VAL A 206 1.69 15.11 2.95
C VAL A 206 0.22 15.32 2.60
N ASN A 207 -0.17 16.58 2.38
CA ASN A 207 -1.51 16.92 1.90
C ASN A 207 -1.74 16.33 0.50
N LEU A 208 -2.85 15.62 0.31
CA LEU A 208 -3.31 15.15 -0.99
C LEU A 208 -4.32 16.13 -1.58
N GLY A 209 -3.83 16.94 -2.51
CA GLY A 209 -4.63 17.89 -3.28
C GLY A 209 -5.32 18.96 -2.44
N SER A 210 -6.05 19.84 -3.12
CA SER A 210 -6.91 20.85 -2.53
C SER A 210 -8.38 20.52 -2.82
N LEU A 211 -9.33 21.19 -2.15
CA LEU A 211 -10.76 20.99 -2.44
C LEU A 211 -11.09 21.27 -3.92
N THR A 212 -10.38 22.20 -4.58
CA THR A 212 -10.54 22.45 -6.02
C THR A 212 -10.09 21.26 -6.88
N LEU A 213 -9.08 20.51 -6.44
CA LEU A 213 -8.58 19.32 -7.14
C LEU A 213 -9.57 18.14 -7.14
N VAL A 214 -10.67 18.16 -6.39
CA VAL A 214 -11.65 17.05 -6.37
C VAL A 214 -13.01 17.38 -6.97
N GLY A 215 -13.17 18.59 -7.53
CA GLY A 215 -14.43 19.07 -8.08
C GLY A 215 -15.47 19.43 -7.00
N ASP A 216 -16.67 19.83 -7.44
CA ASP A 216 -17.76 20.35 -6.58
C ASP A 216 -18.34 19.33 -5.57
N ILE A 217 -17.78 18.12 -5.48
CA ILE A 217 -18.18 17.05 -4.55
C ILE A 217 -17.41 17.18 -3.23
N SER A 218 -17.26 18.41 -2.74
CA SER A 218 -16.80 18.65 -1.37
C SER A 218 -17.87 18.11 -0.43
N ASN A 219 -17.62 17.01 0.30
CA ASN A 219 -18.50 16.62 1.41
C ASN A 219 -18.25 17.59 2.57
N PRO A 220 -19.12 18.60 2.80
CA PRO A 220 -18.85 19.68 3.72
C PRO A 220 -19.54 19.35 5.03
N THR A 221 -19.00 18.41 5.81
CA THR A 221 -19.51 18.16 7.17
C THR A 221 -19.01 19.24 8.13
N GLN A 222 -19.42 20.49 7.91
CA GLN A 222 -19.80 21.50 8.92
C GLN A 222 -20.00 22.88 8.27
N ARG A 223 -21.24 23.37 8.27
CA ARG A 223 -21.52 24.81 8.14
C ARG A 223 -21.62 25.42 9.56
N PRO A 224 -21.15 26.66 9.75
CA PRO A 224 -20.77 27.65 8.74
C PRO A 224 -19.25 27.78 8.61
N TYR A 225 -18.59 26.80 7.98
CA TYR A 225 -17.20 26.94 7.53
C TYR A 225 -17.15 26.81 6.01
N HIS A 226 -16.71 27.87 5.35
CA HIS A 226 -16.45 27.91 3.90
C HIS A 226 -14.92 28.04 3.69
N PRO A 227 -14.18 26.92 3.74
CA PRO A 227 -12.74 26.94 3.50
C PRO A 227 -12.42 27.41 2.09
N ASP A 228 -11.31 28.14 1.93
CA ASP A 228 -10.77 28.43 0.60
C ASP A 228 -10.31 27.13 -0.07
N GLY A 229 -11.00 26.73 -1.13
CA GLY A 229 -10.77 25.44 -1.78
C GLY A 229 -9.44 25.32 -2.52
N SER A 230 -8.74 26.43 -2.78
CA SER A 230 -7.44 26.43 -3.46
C SER A 230 -6.28 26.04 -2.54
N VAL A 231 -6.39 26.39 -1.25
CA VAL A 231 -5.35 26.15 -0.23
C VAL A 231 -5.75 25.09 0.80
N THR A 232 -7.05 24.80 0.93
CA THR A 232 -7.54 23.82 1.90
C THR A 232 -7.32 22.41 1.35
N PRO A 233 -6.58 21.55 2.07
CA PRO A 233 -6.32 20.20 1.60
C PRO A 233 -7.61 19.38 1.59
N TYR A 234 -7.88 18.69 0.48
CA TYR A 234 -9.01 17.75 0.43
C TYR A 234 -8.77 16.54 1.34
N THR A 235 -7.53 16.07 1.39
CA THR A 235 -7.13 15.05 2.36
C THR A 235 -5.80 15.45 3.00
N PRO A 236 -5.80 15.97 4.23
CA PRO A 236 -4.59 16.54 4.84
C PRO A 236 -3.56 15.48 5.23
N ALA A 237 -2.31 15.91 5.41
CA ALA A 237 -1.28 15.12 6.07
C ALA A 237 -1.76 14.63 7.45
N GLY A 238 -1.42 13.40 7.81
CA GLY A 238 -1.92 12.75 9.03
C GLY A 238 -3.30 12.11 8.88
N TYR A 239 -4.03 12.35 7.80
CA TYR A 239 -5.26 11.62 7.50
C TYR A 239 -4.94 10.14 7.20
N ALA A 240 -5.65 9.23 7.86
CA ALA A 240 -5.53 7.81 7.60
C ALA A 240 -6.54 7.40 6.52
N THR A 241 -6.07 6.80 5.42
CA THR A 241 -6.93 6.21 4.38
C THR A 241 -7.57 4.93 4.94
N VAL A 242 -8.52 5.11 5.85
CA VAL A 242 -9.29 3.99 6.39
C VAL A 242 -10.12 3.47 5.24
N ARG A 243 -9.78 2.26 4.79
CA ARG A 243 -10.72 1.47 4.00
C ARG A 243 -11.86 1.21 4.97
N HIS A 244 -13.09 1.58 4.64
CA HIS A 244 -14.27 1.34 5.49
C HIS A 244 -14.98 0.03 5.09
N PRO A 245 -14.38 -1.18 5.15
CA PRO A 245 -15.16 -2.39 5.03
C PRO A 245 -15.61 -2.71 6.47
N SER A 246 -16.84 -2.34 6.82
CA SER A 246 -17.38 -2.67 8.14
C SER A 246 -17.41 -4.20 8.28
N SER A 247 -17.28 -4.74 9.50
CA SER A 247 -17.36 -6.20 9.74
C SER A 247 -18.67 -6.83 9.24
N LYS A 248 -19.68 -6.00 8.97
CA LYS A 248 -20.90 -6.39 8.27
C LYS A 248 -20.67 -6.23 6.76
N TYR A 249 -20.28 -7.31 6.10
CA TYR A 249 -20.20 -7.41 4.64
C TYR A 249 -21.58 -7.43 3.94
N ILE A 250 -22.67 -7.47 4.73
CA ILE A 250 -24.03 -7.35 4.24
C ILE A 250 -24.36 -5.86 4.20
N THR A 251 -24.66 -5.33 3.01
CA THR A 251 -25.42 -4.10 2.87
C THR A 251 -26.74 -4.28 3.62
N ASP A 252 -26.80 -3.79 4.86
CA ASP A 252 -28.08 -3.57 5.51
C ASP A 252 -28.72 -2.40 4.77
N GLU A 253 -29.60 -2.73 3.82
CA GLU A 253 -30.32 -1.75 2.99
C GLU A 253 -31.00 -0.68 3.88
N ASN A 254 -31.45 -1.09 5.07
CA ASN A 254 -32.07 -0.23 6.08
C ASN A 254 -31.07 0.70 6.81
N ALA A 255 -29.79 0.36 6.86
CA ALA A 255 -28.75 1.21 7.45
C ALA A 255 -28.28 2.31 6.48
N THR A 256 -28.60 2.18 5.18
CA THR A 256 -28.28 3.17 4.14
C THR A 256 -29.47 4.03 3.72
N THR A 257 -30.69 3.68 4.12
CA THR A 257 -31.87 4.53 3.93
C THR A 257 -31.90 5.64 4.97
N PHE A 258 -31.60 6.88 4.53
CA PHE A 258 -31.97 8.07 5.29
C PHE A 258 -33.50 8.17 5.32
N HIS A 259 -34.11 7.86 6.47
CA HIS A 259 -35.48 8.28 6.72
C HIS A 259 -35.48 9.80 6.93
N CYS A 260 -35.91 10.54 5.90
CA CYS A 260 -36.29 11.94 6.07
C CYS A 260 -37.55 11.99 6.95
N SER A 261 -37.40 12.47 8.18
CA SER A 261 -38.49 13.04 8.98
C SER A 261 -38.52 14.55 8.76
#